data_AF-A0A7C6QZ20-F1
#
_entry.id   AF-A0A7C6QZ20-F1
#
_cell.length_a   1.000
_cell.length_b   1.000
_cell.length_c   1.000
_cell.angle_alpha   90.00
_cell.angle_beta   90.00
_cell.angle_gamma   90.00
#
_symmetry.space_group_name_H-M   'P 1'
#
loop_
_entity.id
_entity.type
_entity.pdbx_description
1 polymer ?
#
loop_
_entity_poly.entity_id
_entity_poly.type
_entity_poly.pdbx_seq_one_letter_code
_entity_poly.pdbx_strand_id
1 'polypeptide(L)' 'MQLSEEWLDFLNNLDKKGPVALHAFPEHFKNRSKAEKLLGEIIRQGLVDLDEYMTKLVITKKGRALVNNRSE' A
#
# COMPACT_ATOMS: atom_id res chain seq x y z
N MET A 1 -0.71 -15.91 -0.72
CA MET A 1 -1.63 -14.94 -0.11
C MET A 1 -2.27 -14.13 -1.22
N GLN A 2 -3.60 -14.06 -1.26
CA GLN A 2 -4.32 -13.20 -2.21
C GLN A 2 -4.54 -11.85 -1.52
N LEU A 3 -4.00 -10.75 -2.07
CA LEU A 3 -4.30 -9.41 -1.58
C LEU A 3 -5.80 -9.13 -1.83
N SER A 4 -6.50 -8.59 -0.84
CA SER A 4 -7.92 -8.22 -1.01
C SER A 4 -8.05 -7.05 -2.00
N GLU A 5 -9.19 -6.91 -2.66
CA GLU A 5 -9.44 -5.81 -3.63
C GLU A 5 -9.16 -4.42 -3.02
N GLU A 6 -9.56 -4.18 -1.77
CA GLU A 6 -9.27 -2.93 -1.04
C GLU A 6 -7.76 -2.57 -1.03
N TRP A 7 -6.86 -3.56 -1.02
CA TRP A 7 -5.41 -3.34 -1.05
C TRP A 7 -4.89 -3.02 -2.44
N LEU A 8 -5.46 -3.66 -3.45
CA LEU A 8 -5.13 -3.36 -4.84
C LEU A 8 -5.57 -1.93 -5.17
N ASP A 9 -6.77 -1.53 -4.71
CA ASP A 9 -7.22 -0.15 -4.79
C ASP A 9 -6.31 0.81 -4.01
N PHE A 10 -5.84 0.44 -2.82
CA PHE A 10 -4.90 1.26 -2.06
C PHE A 10 -3.56 1.44 -2.81
N LEU A 11 -2.97 0.35 -3.32
CA LEU A 11 -1.72 0.41 -4.10
C LEU A 11 -1.91 1.20 -5.40
N ASN A 12 -3.04 1.04 -6.09
CA ASN A 12 -3.38 1.80 -7.29
C ASN A 12 -3.56 3.30 -6.97
N ASN A 13 -4.17 3.63 -5.82
CA ASN A 13 -4.23 5.01 -5.33
C ASN A 13 -2.84 5.57 -5.01
N LEU A 14 -1.95 4.79 -4.39
CA LEU A 14 -0.57 5.23 -4.14
C LEU A 14 0.20 5.51 -5.44
N ASP A 15 -0.03 4.70 -6.48
CA ASP A 15 0.58 4.90 -7.80
C ASP A 15 0.05 6.15 -8.50
N LYS A 16 -1.28 6.33 -8.53
CA LYS A 16 -1.93 7.41 -9.29
C LYS A 16 -2.00 8.75 -8.55
N LYS A 17 -2.27 8.73 -7.24
CA LYS A 17 -2.45 9.93 -6.41
C LYS A 17 -1.19 10.31 -5.64
N GLY A 18 -0.25 9.39 -5.50
CA GLY A 18 1.01 9.61 -4.80
C GLY A 18 1.00 9.16 -3.33
N PRO A 19 2.02 9.55 -2.56
CA PRO A 19 2.27 9.03 -1.22
C PRO A 19 1.14 9.34 -0.23
N VAL A 20 0.81 8.38 0.63
CA VAL A 20 -0.21 8.54 1.69
C VAL A 20 0.48 8.68 3.04
N ALA A 21 -0.01 9.56 3.90
CA ALA A 21 0.54 9.69 5.26
C ALA A 21 0.33 8.39 6.06
N LEU A 22 1.38 7.93 6.74
CA LEU A 22 1.39 6.68 7.51
C LEU A 22 0.32 6.67 8.61
N HIS A 23 0.04 7.82 9.23
CA HIS A 23 -1.01 7.92 10.25
C HIS A 23 -2.43 7.85 9.67
N ALA A 24 -2.60 8.27 8.41
CA ALA A 24 -3.87 8.24 7.69
C ALA A 24 -4.14 6.89 7.02
N PHE A 25 -3.10 6.07 6.83
CA PHE A 25 -3.21 4.75 6.23
C PHE A 25 -4.35 3.88 6.80
N PRO A 26 -4.51 3.72 8.13
CA PRO A 26 -5.55 2.85 8.67
C PRO A 26 -6.95 3.38 8.41
N GLU A 27 -7.12 4.68 8.12
CA GLU A 27 -8.40 5.31 7.79
C GLU A 27 -8.91 4.91 6.40
N HIS A 28 -8.03 4.38 5.53
CA HIS A 28 -8.43 3.82 4.23
C HIS A 28 -9.09 2.45 4.34
N PHE A 29 -9.12 1.84 5.53
CA PHE A 29 -9.63 0.48 5.74
C PHE A 29 -10.71 0.47 6.82
N LYS A 30 -11.74 -0.35 6.61
CA LYS A 30 -12.82 -0.53 7.60
C LYS A 30 -12.34 -1.13 8.93
N ASN A 31 -11.25 -1.90 8.91
CA ASN A 31 -10.72 -2.58 10.08
C ASN A 31 -9.26 -2.20 10.31
N ARG A 32 -9.04 -1.34 11.32
CA ARG A 32 -7.72 -0.81 11.69
C ARG A 32 -6.71 -1.91 12.01
N SER A 33 -7.08 -2.89 12.82
CA SER A 33 -6.17 -3.99 13.21
C SER A 33 -5.78 -4.87 12.03
N LYS A 34 -6.71 -5.09 11.08
CA LYS A 34 -6.40 -5.80 9.83
C LYS A 34 -5.46 -4.98 8.95
N ALA A 35 -5.66 -3.66 8.90
CA ALA A 35 -4.81 -2.75 8.14
C ALA A 35 -3.36 -2.74 8.64
N GLU A 36 -3.14 -2.60 9.95
CA GLU A 36 -1.79 -2.59 10.55
C GLU A 36 -1.05 -3.91 10.32
N LYS A 37 -1.74 -5.05 10.50
CA LYS A 37 -1.15 -6.36 10.26
C LYS A 37 -0.72 -6.54 8.80
N LEU A 38 -1.55 -6.06 7.87
CA LEU A 38 -1.29 -6.16 6.43
C LEU A 38 -0.26 -5.13 5.96
N LEU A 39 -0.18 -3.96 6.60
CA LEU A 39 0.87 -2.98 6.35
C LEU A 39 2.25 -3.59 6.52
N GLY A 40 2.46 -4.31 7.64
CA GLY A 40 3.69 -5.04 7.88
C GLY A 40 3.99 -6.07 6.78
N GLU A 41 2.97 -6.77 6.29
CA GLU A 41 3.11 -7.76 5.21
C GLU A 41 3.49 -7.10 3.87
N ILE A 42 2.87 -5.98 3.49
CA ILE A 42 3.16 -5.31 2.21
C ILE A 42 4.51 -4.60 2.22
N ILE A 43 4.94 -4.06 3.36
CA ILE A 43 6.30 -3.53 3.56
C ILE A 43 7.29 -4.68 3.46
N ARG A 44 7.05 -5.80 4.16
CA ARG A 44 7.91 -6.99 4.11
C ARG A 44 8.02 -7.59 2.72
N GLN A 45 6.94 -7.55 1.94
CA GLN A 45 6.93 -8.00 0.55
C GLN A 45 7.63 -7.00 -0.40
N GLY A 46 7.96 -5.80 0.07
CA GLY A 46 8.58 -4.73 -0.70
C GLY A 46 7.63 -4.12 -1.72
N LEU A 47 6.32 -4.11 -1.46
CA LEU A 47 5.32 -3.48 -2.34
C LEU A 47 5.19 -1.97 -2.07
N VAL A 48 5.36 -1.59 -0.81
CA VAL A 48 5.41 -0.20 -0.35
C VAL A 48 6.64 -0.02 0.53
N ASP A 49 7.12 1.21 0.61
CA ASP A 49 8.19 1.63 1.48
C ASP A 49 7.76 2.88 2.26
N LEU A 50 8.59 3.30 3.20
CA LEU A 50 8.45 4.58 3.88
C LEU A 50 9.28 5.65 3.17
N ASP A 51 8.80 6.89 3.19
CA ASP A 51 9.59 8.03 2.73
C ASP A 51 10.80 8.31 3.65
N GLU A 52 11.67 9.24 3.26
CA GLU A 52 12.89 9.58 4.00
C GLU A 52 12.62 10.01 5.46
N TYR A 53 11.43 10.57 5.74
CA TYR A 53 11.02 11.00 7.08
C TYR A 53 10.20 9.95 7.85
N MET A 54 9.97 8.77 7.27
CA MET A 54 9.11 7.71 7.85
C MET A 54 7.69 8.18 8.18
N THR A 55 7.17 9.15 7.43
CA THR A 55 5.85 9.76 7.65
C THR A 55 4.82 9.38 6.60
N LYS A 56 5.26 8.89 5.44
CA LYS A 56 4.41 8.58 4.29
C LYS A 56 4.77 7.22 3.71
N LEU A 57 3.75 6.51 3.26
CA LEU A 57 3.86 5.30 2.47
C LEU A 57 4.03 5.67 1.00
N VAL A 58 5.09 5.14 0.40
CA VAL A 58 5.42 5.31 -1.02
C VAL A 58 5.35 3.95 -1.71
N ILE A 59 4.78 3.90 -2.91
CA ILE A 59 4.74 2.65 -3.68
C ILE A 59 6.09 2.37 -4.34
N THR A 60 6.59 1.14 -4.16
CA THR A 60 7.85 0.71 -4.76
C THR A 60 7.66 0.33 -6.22
N LYS A 61 8.76 0.16 -6.96
CA LYS A 61 8.73 -0.40 -8.33
C LYS A 61 8.00 -1.75 -8.40
N LYS A 62 8.16 -2.59 -7.37
CA LYS A 62 7.50 -3.90 -7.27
C LYS A 62 5.99 -3.76 -7.03
N GLY A 63 5.58 -2.84 -6.15
CA GLY A 63 4.17 -2.51 -5.95
C GLY A 63 3.51 -2.00 -7.22
N ARG A 64 4.18 -1.10 -7.95
CA ARG A 64 3.69 -0.58 -9.25
C ARG A 64 3.55 -1.69 -10.28
N ALA A 65 4.56 -2.56 -10.40
CA ALA A 65 4.48 -3.69 -11.31
C ALA A 65 3.30 -4.62 -10.97
N LEU A 66 3.02 -4.85 -9.68
CA LEU A 66 1.88 -5.67 -9.25
C LEU A 66 0.53 -5.09 -9.70
N VAL A 67 0.32 -3.78 -9.55
CA VAL A 67 -0.94 -3.13 -9.95
C VAL A 67 -1.07 -3.00 -11.47
N ASN A 68 0.04 -2.77 -12.18
CA ASN A 68 0.04 -2.63 -13.64
C ASN A 68 -0.09 -3.97 -14.39
N ASN A 69 0.54 -5.07 -13.91
CA ASN A 69 0.44 -6.40 -14.55
C ASN A 69 -0.95 -7.05 -14.44
N ARG A 70 -1.90 -6.44 -13.72
CA ARG A 70 -3.30 -6.90 -13.67
C ARG A 70 -4.25 -6.11 -14.57
N SER A 71 -3.75 -5.10 -15.28
CA SER A 71 -4.52 -4.31 -16.24
C SER A 71 -4.38 -4.80 -17.69
N GLU A 72 -3.77 -5.97 -17.91
CA GLU A 72 -3.65 -6.67 -19.22
C GLU A 72 -4.50 -7.94 -19.26
#